data_AF-A0ABD4ZCE9-F1
#
_entry.id   AF-A0ABD4ZCE9-F1
#
_cell.length_a   1.000
_cell.length_b   1.000
_cell.length_c   1.000
_cell.angle_alpha   90.00
_cell.angle_beta   90.00
_cell.angle_gamma   90.00
#
_symmetry.space_group_name_H-M   'P 1'
#
loop_
_entity.id
_entity.type
_entity.pdbx_description
1 polymer ?
#
loop_
_entity_poly.entity_id
_entity_poly.type
_entity_poly.pdbx_seq_one_letter_code
_entity_poly.pdbx_strand_id
1 'polypeptide(L)'
;MKYIKHYAFLTIVVCLIPLISGCMNQNSFSNNNRELKTENQKSARNEGNSENNEDVDWKEVSKNGVDETLLIKNIDKKVLTYVAKQLQNLCDEIGEKGRKDKFYWLTGQWYNDVMYSKQYISVILLGKKAMKPLFLIIYKSKQAGMYEWVCSKVLDEISGFDFSGLNNGVGWSNSKEFLQAFTDKIIEQKN
;
A
#
# COMPACT_ATOMS: atom_id res chain seq x y z
N MET A 1 -31.38 25.86 -25.50
CA MET A 1 -31.31 24.51 -24.90
C MET A 1 -30.38 24.57 -23.71
N LYS A 2 -30.91 24.34 -22.50
CA LYS A 2 -30.18 24.37 -21.23
C LYS A 2 -29.67 22.96 -20.92
N TYR A 3 -28.36 22.76 -20.94
CA TYR A 3 -27.74 21.56 -20.36
C TYR A 3 -27.20 21.90 -18.97
N ILE A 4 -28.10 21.81 -17.99
CA ILE A 4 -27.73 21.66 -16.58
C ILE A 4 -28.51 20.45 -16.11
N LYS A 5 -27.78 19.36 -15.81
CA LYS A 5 -28.11 18.28 -14.87
C LYS A 5 -27.27 17.05 -15.23
N HIS A 6 -26.19 16.83 -14.48
CA HIS A 6 -25.73 15.50 -14.04
C HIS A 6 -24.52 15.55 -13.09
N TYR A 7 -23.97 16.73 -12.79
CA TYR A 7 -22.86 16.86 -11.81
C TYR A 7 -23.28 16.97 -10.34
N ALA A 8 -24.59 16.92 -10.03
CA ALA A 8 -25.06 17.11 -8.65
C ALA A 8 -25.23 15.80 -7.85
N PHE A 9 -24.98 14.63 -8.44
CA PHE A 9 -25.24 13.35 -7.76
C PHE A 9 -23.97 12.66 -7.20
N LEU A 10 -22.76 13.12 -7.57
CA LEU A 10 -21.51 12.50 -7.10
C LEU A 10 -20.85 13.23 -5.92
N THR A 11 -21.36 14.39 -5.51
CA THR A 11 -20.79 15.21 -4.43
C THR A 11 -21.44 15.00 -3.06
N ILE A 12 -22.47 14.15 -2.95
CA ILE A 12 -23.27 13.99 -1.70
C ILE A 12 -22.91 12.71 -0.91
N VAL A 13 -21.99 11.86 -1.39
CA VAL A 13 -21.60 10.63 -0.66
C VAL A 13 -20.44 10.84 0.32
N VAL A 14 -19.84 12.04 0.37
CA VAL A 14 -18.61 12.31 1.16
C VAL A 14 -18.87 13.01 2.51
N CYS A 15 -20.13 13.25 2.91
CA CYS A 15 -20.43 14.05 4.12
C CYS A 15 -21.32 13.38 5.19
N LEU A 16 -21.32 12.05 5.34
CA LEU A 16 -22.03 11.40 6.46
C LEU A 16 -21.20 10.28 7.09
N ILE A 17 -20.29 10.65 7.99
CA ILE A 17 -19.94 9.81 9.13
C ILE A 17 -20.35 10.58 10.38
N PRO A 18 -21.47 10.23 11.05
CA PRO A 18 -21.77 10.77 12.36
C PRO A 18 -20.78 10.20 13.39
N LEU A 19 -20.29 11.09 14.25
CA LEU A 19 -19.61 10.76 15.50
C LEU A 19 -20.54 9.90 16.37
N ILE A 20 -20.28 8.59 16.44
CA ILE A 20 -20.87 7.75 17.47
C ILE A 20 -19.86 7.64 18.61
N SER A 21 -20.07 8.50 19.60
CA SER A 21 -19.65 8.24 20.97
C SER A 21 -20.47 7.06 21.49
N GLY A 22 -19.80 5.98 21.90
CA GLY A 22 -20.43 4.77 22.40
C GLY A 22 -19.56 4.11 23.46
N CYS A 23 -19.78 4.49 24.72
CA CYS A 23 -19.43 3.66 25.88
C CYS A 23 -20.13 2.31 25.78
N MET A 24 -19.44 1.26 26.21
CA MET A 24 -19.89 -0.06 26.72
C MET A 24 -18.79 -1.06 26.34
N ASN A 25 -18.33 -2.00 27.15
CA ASN A 25 -18.67 -2.45 28.48
C ASN A 25 -17.48 -3.32 28.91
N GLN A 26 -17.08 -3.24 30.17
CA GLN A 26 -16.15 -4.22 30.74
C GLN A 26 -16.88 -5.54 30.87
N ASN A 27 -16.42 -6.58 30.17
CA ASN A 27 -16.68 -7.95 30.58
C ASN A 27 -15.33 -8.63 30.81
N SER A 28 -15.02 -8.75 32.09
CA SER A 28 -14.01 -9.63 32.63
C SER A 28 -14.26 -11.07 32.17
N PHE A 29 -13.27 -11.68 31.53
CA PHE A 29 -13.07 -13.12 31.68
C PHE A 29 -11.74 -13.32 32.40
N SER A 30 -11.88 -13.48 33.71
CA SER A 30 -10.90 -14.18 34.53
C SER A 30 -10.88 -15.64 34.06
N ASN A 31 -9.72 -16.17 33.72
CA ASN A 31 -9.38 -17.51 34.16
C ASN A 31 -7.88 -17.69 34.37
N ASN A 32 -7.57 -18.41 35.44
CA ASN A 32 -6.31 -18.40 36.17
C ASN A 32 -5.19 -19.20 35.50
N ASN A 33 -3.96 -18.70 35.68
CA ASN A 33 -2.68 -19.37 35.92
C ASN A 33 -2.42 -20.78 35.34
N ARG A 34 -1.35 -20.87 34.52
CA ARG A 34 -0.24 -21.81 34.72
C ARG A 34 1.00 -21.41 33.91
N GLU A 35 2.07 -21.04 34.60
CA GLU A 35 3.44 -21.14 34.06
C GLU A 35 3.88 -22.62 34.11
N LEU A 36 4.42 -23.14 33.00
CA LEU A 36 5.67 -23.91 33.02
C LEU A 36 6.24 -24.13 31.60
N LYS A 37 7.46 -23.60 31.41
CA LYS A 37 8.64 -24.13 30.69
C LYS A 37 8.51 -24.83 29.32
N THR A 38 9.19 -24.20 28.35
CA THR A 38 10.20 -24.75 27.42
C THR A 38 10.04 -26.18 26.91
N GLU A 39 9.78 -26.33 25.61
CA GLU A 39 10.45 -27.34 24.78
C GLU A 39 10.34 -27.05 23.27
N ASN A 40 11.41 -27.38 22.57
CA ASN A 40 11.63 -27.16 21.14
C ASN A 40 10.56 -27.78 20.25
N GLN A 41 10.02 -27.01 19.31
CA GLN A 41 9.39 -27.56 18.10
C GLN A 41 10.10 -27.03 16.86
N LYS A 42 11.07 -27.83 16.40
CA LYS A 42 11.41 -27.93 14.97
C LYS A 42 10.15 -28.44 14.27
N SER A 43 9.53 -27.63 13.43
CA SER A 43 8.46 -28.13 12.56
C SER A 43 8.50 -27.48 11.19
N ALA A 44 8.64 -28.36 10.21
CA ALA A 44 8.17 -28.28 8.83
C ALA A 44 8.55 -27.04 8.01
N ARG A 45 9.59 -27.25 7.20
CA ARG A 45 9.72 -26.74 5.83
C ARG A 45 8.39 -26.96 5.10
N ASN A 46 7.54 -25.95 5.06
CA ASN A 46 6.42 -25.90 4.11
C ASN A 46 6.94 -25.35 2.79
N GLU A 47 7.12 -26.29 1.88
CA GLU A 47 6.67 -26.25 0.49
C GLU A 47 6.88 -24.93 -0.25
N GLY A 48 7.81 -25.01 -1.21
CA GLY A 48 8.06 -23.93 -2.13
C GLY A 48 6.78 -23.50 -2.82
N ASN A 49 6.42 -22.23 -2.62
CA ASN A 49 5.82 -21.47 -3.70
C ASN A 49 6.84 -21.53 -4.84
N SER A 50 6.61 -22.37 -5.83
CA SER A 50 7.11 -22.08 -7.17
C SER A 50 6.37 -20.83 -7.61
N GLU A 51 6.84 -19.67 -7.16
CA GLU A 51 6.54 -18.42 -7.83
C GLU A 51 6.97 -18.65 -9.27
N ASN A 52 5.99 -18.64 -10.18
CA ASN A 52 6.30 -18.58 -11.60
C ASN A 52 7.24 -17.38 -11.76
N ASN A 53 8.50 -17.67 -12.09
CA ASN A 53 9.58 -16.70 -12.24
C ASN A 53 9.38 -15.77 -13.44
N GLU A 54 8.19 -15.80 -14.07
CA GLU A 54 7.83 -14.86 -15.11
C GLU A 54 7.77 -13.45 -14.52
N ASP A 55 8.52 -12.55 -15.14
CA ASP A 55 8.51 -11.14 -14.83
C ASP A 55 7.12 -10.54 -15.08
N VAL A 56 6.77 -9.45 -14.42
CA VAL A 56 5.48 -8.80 -14.64
C VAL A 56 5.47 -8.14 -16.01
N ASP A 57 4.67 -8.66 -16.94
CA ASP A 57 4.46 -8.01 -18.25
C ASP A 57 3.73 -6.67 -18.09
N TRP A 58 4.40 -5.58 -18.45
CA TRP A 58 3.90 -4.21 -18.37
C TRP A 58 3.42 -3.64 -19.71
N LYS A 59 2.83 -4.44 -20.60
CA LYS A 59 2.31 -3.99 -21.91
C LYS A 59 1.45 -2.72 -21.92
N GLU A 60 0.88 -2.34 -20.77
CA GLU A 60 0.06 -1.13 -20.60
C GLU A 60 0.86 0.16 -20.52
N VAL A 61 2.17 0.07 -20.25
CA VAL A 61 3.07 1.20 -20.11
C VAL A 61 3.90 1.35 -21.38
N SER A 62 3.93 2.55 -21.96
CA SER A 62 4.71 2.85 -23.17
C SER A 62 5.30 4.26 -23.09
N LYS A 63 6.16 4.60 -24.06
CA LYS A 63 6.67 5.98 -24.25
C LYS A 63 5.56 7.01 -24.46
N ASN A 64 4.38 6.58 -24.89
CA ASN A 64 3.21 7.44 -25.08
C ASN A 64 2.32 7.57 -23.82
N GLY A 65 2.75 6.97 -22.70
CA GLY A 65 2.00 6.93 -21.44
C GLY A 65 1.38 5.57 -21.14
N VAL A 66 0.43 5.57 -20.21
CA VAL A 66 -0.25 4.38 -19.67
C VAL A 66 -1.61 4.20 -20.33
N ASP A 67 -1.86 3.02 -20.90
CA ASP A 67 -3.21 2.59 -21.28
C ASP A 67 -3.99 2.19 -20.04
N GLU A 68 -4.73 3.15 -19.47
CA GLU A 68 -5.54 2.92 -18.26
C GLU A 68 -6.57 1.81 -18.44
N THR A 69 -7.15 1.68 -19.63
CA THR A 69 -8.20 0.68 -19.88
C THR A 69 -7.61 -0.73 -19.82
N LEU A 70 -6.46 -0.92 -20.47
CA LEU A 70 -5.75 -2.19 -20.43
C LEU A 70 -5.21 -2.50 -19.03
N LEU A 71 -4.73 -1.49 -18.30
CA LEU A 71 -4.23 -1.64 -16.93
C LEU A 71 -5.35 -2.12 -16.00
N ILE A 72 -6.49 -1.44 -16.01
CA ILE A 72 -7.65 -1.81 -15.19
C ILE A 72 -8.17 -3.20 -15.55
N LYS A 73 -8.15 -3.58 -16.84
CA LYS A 73 -8.55 -4.91 -17.31
C LYS A 73 -7.66 -6.03 -16.76
N ASN A 74 -6.36 -5.76 -16.60
CA ASN A 74 -5.37 -6.76 -16.18
C ASN A 74 -5.11 -6.78 -14.66
N ILE A 75 -5.85 -5.98 -13.89
CA ILE A 75 -5.77 -5.99 -12.42
C ILE A 75 -6.83 -6.91 -11.83
N ASP A 76 -6.40 -7.82 -10.94
CA ASP A 76 -7.32 -8.54 -10.06
C ASP A 76 -7.94 -7.56 -9.06
N LYS A 77 -9.25 -7.32 -9.21
CA LYS A 77 -10.01 -6.42 -8.35
C LYS A 77 -9.96 -6.81 -6.88
N LYS A 78 -9.91 -8.10 -6.55
CA LYS A 78 -9.83 -8.56 -5.15
C LYS A 78 -8.48 -8.18 -4.54
N VAL A 79 -7.40 -8.35 -5.31
CA VAL A 79 -6.07 -7.93 -4.88
C VAL A 79 -6.02 -6.41 -4.73
N LEU A 80 -6.55 -5.65 -5.68
CA LEU A 80 -6.62 -4.19 -5.57
C LEU A 80 -7.37 -3.72 -4.32
N THR A 81 -8.55 -4.27 -4.05
CA THR A 81 -9.31 -3.94 -2.85
C THR A 81 -8.56 -4.32 -1.58
N TYR A 82 -7.91 -5.48 -1.56
CA TYR A 82 -7.13 -5.93 -0.41
C TYR A 82 -5.94 -4.99 -0.14
N VAL A 83 -5.13 -4.70 -1.17
CA VAL A 83 -3.97 -3.81 -1.08
C VAL A 83 -4.38 -2.44 -0.56
N ALA A 84 -5.40 -1.83 -1.18
CA ALA A 84 -5.89 -0.52 -0.79
C ALA A 84 -6.32 -0.51 0.68
N LYS A 85 -7.13 -1.50 1.09
CA LYS A 85 -7.62 -1.59 2.47
C LYS A 85 -6.49 -1.76 3.48
N GLN A 86 -5.52 -2.63 3.23
CA GLN A 86 -4.40 -2.84 4.17
C GLN A 86 -3.61 -1.55 4.38
N LEU A 87 -3.22 -0.88 3.30
CA LEU A 87 -2.36 0.30 3.39
C LEU A 87 -3.11 1.55 3.86
N GLN A 88 -4.41 1.67 3.57
CA GLN A 88 -5.27 2.72 4.14
C GLN A 88 -5.42 2.55 5.65
N ASN A 89 -5.77 1.34 6.10
CA ASN A 89 -5.88 1.04 7.54
C ASN A 89 -4.57 1.34 8.28
N LEU A 90 -3.42 0.98 7.68
CA LEU A 90 -2.12 1.33 8.23
C LEU A 90 -1.95 2.84 8.38
N CYS A 91 -2.24 3.60 7.31
CA CYS A 91 -2.11 5.06 7.36
C CYS A 91 -3.06 5.69 8.40
N ASP A 92 -4.26 5.15 8.58
CA ASP A 92 -5.20 5.58 9.61
C ASP A 92 -4.64 5.33 11.02
N GLU A 93 -4.06 4.15 11.27
CA GLU A 93 -3.42 3.81 12.55
C GLU A 93 -2.25 4.75 12.87
N ILE A 94 -1.41 5.05 11.88
CA ILE A 94 -0.32 6.03 12.03
C ILE A 94 -0.89 7.42 12.30
N GLY A 95 -1.92 7.83 11.56
CA GLY A 95 -2.58 9.12 11.72
C GLY A 95 -3.19 9.31 13.10
N GLU A 96 -3.79 8.25 13.67
CA GLU A 96 -4.28 8.22 15.05
C GLU A 96 -3.15 8.41 16.07
N LYS A 97 -2.04 7.68 15.92
CA LYS A 97 -0.86 7.83 16.79
C LYS A 97 -0.33 9.26 16.75
N GLY A 98 -0.16 9.81 15.55
CA GLY A 98 0.35 11.16 15.37
C GLY A 98 -0.59 12.28 15.82
N ARG A 99 -1.90 12.01 15.94
CA ARG A 99 -2.85 12.95 16.56
C ARG A 99 -2.79 12.91 18.09
N LYS A 100 -2.50 11.75 18.68
CA LYS A 100 -2.37 11.57 20.13
C LYS A 100 -1.04 12.11 20.65
N ASP A 101 0.03 11.99 19.87
CA ASP A 101 1.35 12.49 20.22
C ASP A 101 1.97 13.27 19.05
N LYS A 102 2.21 14.57 19.26
CA LYS A 102 2.85 15.43 18.25
C LYS A 102 4.33 15.10 18.04
N PHE A 103 5.02 14.54 19.05
CA PHE A 103 6.42 14.15 18.93
C PHE A 103 6.61 12.90 18.08
N TYR A 104 5.56 12.11 17.89
CA TYR A 104 5.57 10.93 17.02
C TYR A 104 6.02 11.23 15.59
N TRP A 105 5.58 12.36 15.03
CA TRP A 105 6.02 12.79 13.69
C TRP A 105 7.48 13.24 13.67
N LEU A 106 7.92 13.95 14.72
CA LEU A 106 9.26 14.55 14.81
C LEU A 106 10.36 13.51 15.06
N THR A 107 10.04 12.47 15.82
CA THR A 107 10.98 11.39 16.15
C THR A 107 11.22 10.41 15.01
N GLY A 108 10.39 10.45 13.96
CA GLY A 108 10.46 9.50 12.85
C GLY A 108 9.95 8.10 13.21
N GLN A 109 9.37 7.90 14.40
CA GLN A 109 8.86 6.60 14.85
C GLN A 109 7.81 6.02 13.88
N TRP A 110 7.05 6.88 13.21
CA TRP A 110 6.08 6.51 12.18
C TRP A 110 6.67 5.63 11.08
N TYR A 111 7.94 5.80 10.72
CA TYR A 111 8.59 5.01 9.69
C TYR A 111 8.70 3.55 10.12
N ASN A 112 9.21 3.31 11.33
CA ASN A 112 9.31 1.95 11.88
C ASN A 112 7.94 1.31 12.03
N ASP A 113 6.95 2.08 12.50
CA ASP A 113 5.59 1.59 12.64
C ASP A 113 4.96 1.20 11.29
N VAL A 114 5.35 1.83 10.18
CA VAL A 114 4.96 1.40 8.82
C VAL A 114 5.68 0.12 8.43
N MET A 115 7.03 0.14 8.41
CA MET A 115 7.84 -0.92 7.82
C MET A 115 7.67 -2.27 8.54
N TYR A 116 7.40 -2.23 9.85
CA TYR A 116 7.20 -3.44 10.67
C TYR A 116 5.72 -3.77 10.90
N SER A 117 4.78 -3.05 10.27
CA SER A 117 3.36 -3.35 10.41
C SER A 117 2.97 -4.65 9.72
N LYS A 118 1.96 -5.34 10.28
CA LYS A 118 1.40 -6.55 9.66
C LYS A 118 0.77 -6.23 8.31
N GLN A 119 0.16 -5.06 8.17
CA GLN A 119 -0.50 -4.60 6.97
C GLN A 119 0.49 -4.40 5.83
N TYR A 120 1.63 -3.73 6.09
CA TYR A 120 2.70 -3.53 5.13
C TYR A 120 3.27 -4.87 4.66
N ILE A 121 3.69 -5.70 5.62
CA ILE A 121 4.26 -7.03 5.34
C ILE A 121 3.28 -7.92 4.57
N SER A 122 1.98 -7.85 4.89
CA SER A 122 0.96 -8.64 4.17
C SER A 122 0.84 -8.27 2.69
N VAL A 123 1.07 -7.00 2.34
CA VAL A 123 1.09 -6.58 0.94
C VAL A 123 2.39 -6.99 0.26
N ILE A 124 3.54 -6.87 0.93
CA ILE A 124 4.84 -7.37 0.42
C ILE A 124 4.74 -8.87 0.08
N LEU A 125 4.11 -9.66 0.94
CA LEU A 125 3.93 -11.11 0.73
C LEU A 125 3.03 -11.48 -0.46
N LEU A 126 2.28 -10.53 -1.04
CA LEU A 126 1.58 -10.77 -2.31
C LEU A 126 2.53 -10.77 -3.51
N GLY A 127 3.74 -10.21 -3.35
CA GLY A 127 4.76 -10.10 -4.37
C GLY A 127 4.23 -9.47 -5.66
N LYS A 128 4.60 -10.07 -6.79
CA LYS A 128 4.25 -9.60 -8.14
C LYS A 128 2.76 -9.31 -8.36
N LYS A 129 1.85 -10.01 -7.65
CA LYS A 129 0.39 -9.80 -7.77
C LYS A 129 -0.04 -8.41 -7.31
N ALA A 130 0.70 -7.78 -6.40
CA ALA A 130 0.39 -6.44 -5.90
C ALA A 130 0.92 -5.32 -6.80
N MET A 131 1.84 -5.59 -7.73
CA MET A 131 2.54 -4.55 -8.50
C MET A 131 1.60 -3.66 -9.32
N LYS A 132 0.77 -4.24 -10.18
CA LYS A 132 -0.19 -3.47 -10.99
C LYS A 132 -1.25 -2.75 -10.13
N PRO A 133 -1.83 -3.38 -9.08
CA PRO A 133 -2.67 -2.67 -8.12
C PRO A 133 -2.02 -1.43 -7.49
N LEU A 134 -0.79 -1.57 -6.96
CA LEU A 134 -0.05 -0.47 -6.34
C LEU A 134 0.25 0.64 -7.36
N PHE A 135 0.71 0.26 -8.55
CA PHE A 135 0.97 1.19 -9.64
C PHE A 135 -0.28 1.99 -9.99
N LEU A 136 -1.45 1.34 -10.14
CA LEU A 136 -2.72 2.02 -10.41
C LEU A 136 -3.09 3.00 -9.30
N ILE A 137 -2.95 2.62 -8.03
CA ILE A 137 -3.27 3.50 -6.88
C ILE A 137 -2.43 4.79 -6.96
N ILE A 138 -1.12 4.65 -7.15
CA ILE A 138 -0.21 5.80 -7.21
C ILE A 138 -0.50 6.64 -8.46
N TYR A 139 -0.65 5.99 -9.61
CA TYR A 139 -0.90 6.63 -10.90
C TYR A 139 -2.18 7.48 -10.92
N LYS A 140 -3.26 7.00 -10.30
CA LYS A 140 -4.53 7.74 -10.23
C LYS A 140 -4.54 8.82 -9.15
N SER A 141 -3.60 8.80 -8.20
CA SER A 141 -3.59 9.80 -7.13
C SER A 141 -3.07 11.16 -7.62
N LYS A 142 -3.77 12.22 -7.23
CA LYS A 142 -3.30 13.60 -7.43
C LYS A 142 -2.36 14.08 -6.31
N GLN A 143 -2.33 13.33 -5.22
CA GLN A 143 -1.60 13.65 -4.00
C GLN A 143 -0.24 12.95 -3.97
N ALA A 144 0.60 13.34 -3.04
CA ALA A 144 1.86 12.68 -2.73
C ALA A 144 2.04 12.59 -1.21
N GLY A 145 0.97 12.15 -0.53
CA GLY A 145 0.91 12.08 0.92
C GLY A 145 1.47 10.76 1.44
N MET A 146 1.23 10.50 2.73
CA MET A 146 1.68 9.28 3.39
C MET A 146 1.17 8.02 2.68
N TYR A 147 -0.11 8.00 2.28
CA TYR A 147 -0.70 6.83 1.64
C TYR A 147 -0.01 6.49 0.31
N GLU A 148 0.20 7.47 -0.57
CA GLU A 148 0.91 7.24 -1.82
C GLU A 148 2.37 6.86 -1.57
N TRP A 149 3.04 7.48 -0.60
CA TRP A 149 4.41 7.15 -0.23
C TRP A 149 4.52 5.68 0.23
N VAL A 150 3.61 5.21 1.10
CA VAL A 150 3.59 3.81 1.55
C VAL A 150 3.36 2.87 0.36
N CYS A 151 2.42 3.19 -0.54
CA CYS A 151 2.20 2.40 -1.75
C CYS A 151 3.46 2.33 -2.63
N SER A 152 4.16 3.46 -2.78
CA SER A 152 5.42 3.54 -3.52
C SER A 152 6.52 2.70 -2.89
N LYS A 153 6.69 2.73 -1.55
CA LYS A 153 7.69 1.89 -0.86
C LYS A 153 7.43 0.40 -1.03
N VAL A 154 6.18 -0.03 -0.95
CA VAL A 154 5.83 -1.44 -1.21
C VAL A 154 6.16 -1.80 -2.66
N LEU A 155 5.80 -0.95 -3.64
CA LEU A 155 6.06 -1.23 -5.05
C LEU A 155 7.56 -1.26 -5.37
N ASP A 156 8.33 -0.33 -4.80
CA ASP A 156 9.79 -0.29 -4.85
C ASP A 156 10.38 -1.65 -4.40
N GLU A 157 10.04 -2.10 -3.19
CA GLU A 157 10.55 -3.36 -2.62
C GLU A 157 10.20 -4.59 -3.46
N ILE A 158 8.93 -4.75 -3.85
CA ILE A 158 8.50 -5.96 -4.58
C ILE A 158 8.95 -5.97 -6.04
N SER A 159 9.33 -4.82 -6.60
CA SER A 159 9.78 -4.74 -7.99
C SER A 159 11.22 -5.22 -8.18
N GLY A 160 12.05 -5.08 -7.14
CA GLY A 160 13.48 -5.36 -7.24
C GLY A 160 14.25 -4.42 -8.18
N PHE A 161 13.65 -3.30 -8.59
CA PHE A 161 14.36 -2.30 -9.39
C PHE A 161 15.37 -1.54 -8.54
N ASP A 162 16.53 -1.24 -9.13
CA ASP A 162 17.54 -0.41 -8.49
C ASP A 162 17.29 1.07 -8.81
N PHE A 163 16.97 1.82 -7.76
CA PHE A 163 16.80 3.28 -7.79
C PHE A 163 17.95 4.04 -7.11
N SER A 164 19.02 3.35 -6.67
CA SER A 164 20.13 3.99 -5.95
C SER A 164 20.85 5.06 -6.77
N GLY A 165 20.82 4.99 -8.10
CA GLY A 165 21.37 6.02 -8.99
C GLY A 165 20.64 7.37 -8.95
N LEU A 166 19.46 7.45 -8.34
CA LEU A 166 18.66 8.68 -8.25
C LEU A 166 19.05 9.52 -7.04
N ASN A 167 18.87 10.84 -7.16
CA ASN A 167 19.13 11.82 -6.12
C ASN A 167 20.46 11.61 -5.37
N ASN A 168 21.56 11.43 -6.11
CA ASN A 168 22.91 11.23 -5.55
C ASN A 168 23.01 10.06 -4.55
N GLY A 169 22.30 8.95 -4.76
CA GLY A 169 22.34 7.79 -3.85
C GLY A 169 21.13 7.68 -2.93
N VAL A 170 20.28 8.70 -2.85
CA VAL A 170 19.16 8.76 -1.89
C VAL A 170 17.92 8.02 -2.40
N GLY A 171 17.88 7.66 -3.69
CA GLY A 171 16.71 7.06 -4.30
C GLY A 171 15.70 8.12 -4.72
N TRP A 172 14.42 7.93 -4.40
CA TRP A 172 13.33 8.85 -4.77
C TRP A 172 12.80 9.61 -3.54
N SER A 173 12.35 10.85 -3.74
CA SER A 173 11.97 11.77 -2.65
C SER A 173 10.47 11.76 -2.34
N ASN A 174 9.62 11.44 -3.31
CA ASN A 174 8.17 11.34 -3.14
C ASN A 174 7.52 10.39 -4.16
N SER A 175 6.24 10.08 -3.99
CA SER A 175 5.52 9.11 -4.83
C SER A 175 5.37 9.52 -6.30
N LYS A 176 5.38 10.81 -6.64
CA LYS A 176 5.31 11.29 -8.04
C LYS A 176 6.63 11.07 -8.75
N GLU A 177 7.73 11.40 -8.07
CA GLU A 177 9.07 11.13 -8.58
C GLU A 177 9.30 9.62 -8.75
N PHE A 178 8.92 8.84 -7.74
CA PHE A 178 8.96 7.38 -7.83
C PHE A 178 8.16 6.85 -9.01
N LEU A 179 6.92 7.30 -9.20
CA LEU A 179 6.07 6.84 -10.30
C LEU A 179 6.72 7.10 -11.66
N GLN A 180 7.34 8.27 -11.82
CA GLN A 180 8.08 8.61 -13.04
C GLN A 180 9.26 7.64 -13.24
N ALA A 181 10.14 7.53 -12.25
CA ALA A 181 11.31 6.66 -12.32
C ALA A 181 10.96 5.19 -12.55
N PHE A 182 9.89 4.70 -11.90
CA PHE A 182 9.39 3.34 -12.05
C PHE A 182 8.87 3.10 -13.48
N THR A 183 8.14 4.06 -14.03
CA THR A 183 7.66 4.03 -15.42
C THR A 183 8.82 4.01 -16.41
N ASP A 184 9.87 4.80 -16.15
CA ASP A 184 11.06 4.84 -16.99
C ASP A 184 11.80 3.49 -16.95
N LYS A 185 11.95 2.86 -15.78
CA LYS A 185 12.51 1.50 -15.66
C LYS A 185 11.74 0.46 -16.45
N ILE A 186 10.41 0.50 -16.40
CA ILE A 186 9.56 -0.39 -17.21
C ILE A 186 9.83 -0.19 -18.71
N ILE A 187 9.99 1.05 -19.16
CA ILE A 187 10.24 1.37 -20.56
C ILE A 187 11.66 0.93 -20.96
N GLU A 188 12.66 1.14 -20.10
CA GLU A 188 14.05 0.71 -20.31
C GLU A 188 14.14 -0.80 -20.55
N GLN A 189 13.47 -1.62 -19.74
CA GLN A 189 13.50 -3.08 -19.87
C GLN A 189 12.92 -3.62 -21.20
N LYS A 190 12.15 -2.81 -21.92
CA LYS A 190 11.53 -3.20 -23.20
C LYS A 190 12.38 -2.89 -24.42
N ASN A 191 13.42 -2.07 -24.29
CA ASN A 191 14.32 -1.69 -25.38
C ASN A 191 15.62 -2.48 -25.30
#